data_AF-A0A9P5X4A1-F1
#
_entry.id   AF-A0A9P5X4A1-F1
#
_cell.length_a   1.000
_cell.length_b   1.000
_cell.length_c   1.000
_cell.angle_alpha   90.00
_cell.angle_beta   90.00
_cell.angle_gamma   90.00
#
_symmetry.space_group_name_H-M   'P 1'
#
loop_
_entity.id
_entity.type
_entity.pdbx_description
1 polymer ?
#
loop_
_entity_poly.entity_id
_entity_poly.type
_entity_poly.pdbx_seq_one_letter_code
_entity_poly.pdbx_strand_id
1 'polypeptide(L)'
;MALLPSSLIGYRISSEAIERYRTLKNLPEYNNRFLVQDLESQVGVPLALVRIEHDEGDDHYLCCFVDYSSRPRSPEDLLAIPVPPAFRQLPQLIPVEGDLHRLFAPRARISSYDQSGKTRVNERALPIGGGHV
;
A
#
# COMPACT_ATOMS: atom_id res chain seq x y z
N MET A 1 3.07 14.26 1.20
CA MET A 1 2.00 13.27 0.98
C MET A 1 0.98 13.41 2.10
N ALA A 2 -0.30 13.53 1.77
CA ALA A 2 -1.38 13.60 2.76
C ALA A 2 -1.61 12.24 3.45
N LEU A 3 -2.09 12.26 4.69
CA LEU A 3 -2.58 11.08 5.40
C LEU A 3 -4.05 10.88 5.03
N LEU A 4 -4.37 9.68 4.56
CA LEU A 4 -5.71 9.35 4.06
C LEU A 4 -6.29 8.18 4.87
N PRO A 5 -7.55 8.28 5.34
CA PRO A 5 -8.27 7.11 5.82
C PRO A 5 -8.44 6.14 4.65
N SER A 6 -8.01 4.89 4.85
CA SER A 6 -7.85 3.93 3.77
C SER A 6 -8.26 2.52 4.18
N SER A 7 -9.05 1.85 3.35
CA SER A 7 -9.29 0.41 3.44
C SER A 7 -8.30 -0.31 2.54
N LEU A 8 -7.60 -1.32 3.05
CA LEU A 8 -6.52 -1.97 2.31
C LEU A 8 -6.54 -3.49 2.42
N ILE A 9 -6.00 -4.14 1.40
CA ILE A 9 -5.76 -5.58 1.36
C ILE A 9 -4.33 -5.82 0.91
N GLY A 10 -3.53 -6.41 1.78
CA GLY A 10 -2.09 -6.53 1.57
C GLY A 10 -1.37 -7.36 2.61
N TYR A 11 -0.07 -7.55 2.39
CA TYR A 11 0.83 -8.21 3.33
C TYR A 11 1.62 -7.16 4.10
N ARG A 12 1.77 -7.37 5.40
CA ARG A 12 2.69 -6.58 6.23
C ARG A 12 4.12 -6.93 5.85
N ILE A 13 4.99 -5.94 5.79
CA ILE A 13 6.42 -6.11 5.55
C ILE A 13 7.22 -5.25 6.52
N SER A 14 8.38 -5.73 6.93
CA SER A 14 9.29 -4.95 7.78
C SER A 14 10.07 -3.93 6.94
N SER A 15 10.50 -2.84 7.59
CA SER A 15 11.43 -1.89 6.97
C SER A 15 12.73 -2.59 6.54
N GLU A 16 13.21 -3.57 7.32
CA GLU A 16 14.39 -4.36 6.99
C GLU A 16 14.20 -5.18 5.70
N ALA A 17 13.02 -5.78 5.50
CA ALA A 17 12.70 -6.50 4.28
C ALA A 17 12.73 -5.57 3.05
N ILE A 18 12.22 -4.34 3.20
CA ILE A 18 12.26 -3.31 2.16
C ILE A 18 13.71 -2.94 1.82
N GLU A 19 14.53 -2.63 2.83
CA GLU A 19 15.94 -2.23 2.65
C GLU A 19 16.78 -3.34 2.02
N ARG A 20 16.60 -4.57 2.50
CA ARG A 20 17.27 -5.76 1.95
C ARG A 20 16.88 -5.98 0.49
N TYR A 21 15.60 -5.83 0.16
CA TYR A 21 15.12 -5.96 -1.22
C TYR A 21 15.73 -4.88 -2.13
N ARG A 22 15.75 -3.63 -1.67
CA ARG A 22 16.38 -2.51 -2.40
C ARG A 22 17.86 -2.77 -2.66
N THR A 23 18.57 -3.24 -1.66
CA THR A 23 20.00 -3.57 -1.76
C THR A 23 20.24 -4.68 -2.78
N LEU A 24 19.47 -5.78 -2.69
CA LEU A 24 19.59 -6.93 -3.59
C LEU A 24 19.35 -6.55 -5.06
N LYS A 25 18.40 -5.65 -5.31
CA LYS A 25 17.99 -5.22 -6.65
C LYS A 25 18.69 -3.94 -7.13
N ASN A 26 19.61 -3.38 -6.32
CA ASN A 26 20.26 -2.09 -6.57
C ASN A 26 19.26 -0.95 -6.86
N LEU A 27 18.17 -0.90 -6.10
CA LEU A 27 17.11 0.09 -6.29
C LEU A 27 17.42 1.37 -5.52
N PRO A 28 17.12 2.56 -6.08
CA PRO A 28 17.34 3.81 -5.38
C PRO A 28 16.44 3.97 -4.15
N GLU A 29 17.01 4.50 -3.06
CA GLU A 29 16.29 4.63 -1.78
C GLU A 29 15.43 5.89 -1.65
N TYR A 30 15.72 6.92 -2.45
CA TYR A 30 15.12 8.25 -2.32
C TYR A 30 13.63 8.30 -2.68
N ASN A 31 13.08 7.24 -3.30
CA ASN A 31 11.65 7.11 -3.51
C ASN A 31 11.19 5.65 -3.50
N ASN A 32 9.88 5.45 -3.30
CA ASN A 32 9.27 4.12 -3.33
C ASN A 32 8.90 3.66 -4.74
N ARG A 33 9.10 4.50 -5.77
CA ARG A 33 8.66 4.22 -7.14
C ARG A 33 9.34 2.97 -7.68
N PHE A 34 10.67 2.91 -7.61
CA PHE A 34 11.42 1.80 -8.19
C PHE A 34 11.10 0.48 -7.49
N LEU A 35 10.96 0.50 -6.16
CA LEU A 35 10.52 -0.65 -5.37
C LEU A 35 9.15 -1.17 -5.82
N VAL A 36 8.15 -0.29 -5.89
CA VAL A 36 6.79 -0.68 -6.28
C VAL A 36 6.75 -1.17 -7.72
N GLN A 37 7.40 -0.46 -8.66
CA GLN A 37 7.41 -0.85 -10.07
C GLN A 37 8.14 -2.18 -10.32
N ASP A 38 9.26 -2.43 -9.63
CA ASP A 38 9.99 -3.70 -9.73
C ASP A 38 9.13 -4.87 -9.23
N LEU A 39 8.50 -4.72 -8.07
CA LEU A 39 7.58 -5.73 -7.53
C LEU A 39 6.34 -5.93 -8.41
N GLU A 40 5.73 -4.84 -8.92
CA GLU A 40 4.62 -4.92 -9.88
C GLU A 40 5.01 -5.71 -11.12
N SER A 41 6.23 -5.51 -11.65
CA SER A 41 6.71 -6.20 -12.84
C SER A 41 6.90 -7.71 -12.63
N GLN A 42 7.25 -8.13 -11.41
CA GLN A 42 7.44 -9.54 -11.06
C GLN A 42 6.13 -10.24 -10.70
N VAL A 43 5.23 -9.55 -9.98
CA VAL A 43 3.92 -10.11 -9.58
C VAL A 43 2.91 -10.05 -10.74
N GLY A 44 3.02 -9.06 -11.62
CA GLY A 44 2.08 -8.86 -12.73
C GLY A 44 0.74 -8.24 -12.33
N VAL A 45 0.63 -7.67 -11.13
CA VAL A 45 -0.54 -6.88 -10.70
C VAL A 45 -0.13 -5.52 -10.16
N PRO A 46 -1.00 -4.49 -10.24
CA PRO A 46 -0.76 -3.21 -9.61
C PRO A 46 -0.62 -3.34 -8.08
N LEU A 47 0.35 -2.63 -7.52
CA LEU A 47 0.68 -2.60 -6.11
C LEU A 47 0.67 -1.17 -5.58
N ALA A 48 0.52 -1.07 -4.27
CA ALA A 48 0.76 0.13 -3.50
C ALA A 48 1.56 -0.22 -2.26
N LEU A 49 2.58 0.57 -1.96
CA LEU A 49 3.21 0.55 -0.65
C LEU A 49 2.46 1.53 0.26
N VAL A 50 1.85 0.99 1.30
CA VAL A 50 1.09 1.75 2.28
C VAL A 50 1.87 1.79 3.59
N ARG A 51 2.11 2.98 4.11
CA ARG A 51 2.64 3.19 5.46
C ARG A 51 1.52 3.67 6.36
N ILE A 52 1.24 2.93 7.43
CA ILE A 52 0.23 3.29 8.43
C ILE A 52 0.95 3.90 9.62
N GLU A 53 0.56 5.11 10.00
CA GLU A 53 1.12 5.77 11.19
C GLU A 53 0.33 5.33 12.43
N HIS A 54 1.01 4.71 13.39
CA HIS A 54 0.50 4.42 14.74
C HIS A 54 1.33 5.18 15.79
N ASP A 55 0.78 5.32 17.00
CA ASP A 55 1.48 6.00 18.10
C ASP A 55 2.76 5.26 18.54
N GLU A 56 2.81 3.94 18.31
CA GLU A 56 3.92 3.05 18.68
C GLU A 56 4.94 2.84 17.55
N GLY A 57 4.68 3.34 16.34
CA GLY A 57 5.53 3.14 15.18
C GLY A 57 4.79 3.17 13.84
N ASP A 58 5.57 3.08 12.76
CA ASP A 58 5.05 3.01 11.40
C ASP A 58 5.04 1.58 10.89
N ASP A 59 3.88 1.11 10.43
CA ASP A 59 3.77 -0.19 9.77
C ASP A 59 3.75 -0.05 8.25
N HIS A 60 4.39 -0.99 7.56
CA HIS A 60 4.45 -1.02 6.10
C HIS A 60 3.66 -2.20 5.56
N TYR A 61 2.86 -1.95 4.53
CA TYR A 61 2.07 -2.95 3.84
C TYR A 61 2.27 -2.82 2.33
N LEU A 62 2.48 -3.94 1.65
CA LEU A 62 2.33 -4.02 0.20
C LEU A 62 0.92 -4.51 -0.11
N CYS A 63 0.17 -3.71 -0.84
CA CYS A 63 -1.26 -3.90 -1.06
C CYS A 63 -1.58 -4.08 -2.54
N CYS A 64 -2.43 -5.05 -2.86
CA CYS A 64 -3.06 -5.16 -4.19
C CYS A 64 -4.35 -4.36 -4.30
N PHE A 65 -4.89 -3.91 -3.16
CA PHE A 65 -6.09 -3.07 -3.10
C PHE A 65 -5.90 -2.00 -2.03
N VAL A 66 -6.18 -0.76 -2.41
CA VAL A 66 -6.23 0.39 -1.50
C VAL A 66 -7.38 1.29 -1.94
N ASP A 67 -8.33 1.50 -1.04
CA ASP A 67 -9.46 2.40 -1.21
C ASP A 67 -9.34 3.52 -0.19
N TYR A 68 -8.99 4.71 -0.68
CA TYR A 68 -8.87 5.95 0.09
C TYR A 68 -10.07 6.88 -0.13
N SER A 69 -11.19 6.35 -0.65
CA SER A 69 -12.44 7.09 -0.67
C SER A 69 -12.93 7.36 0.75
N SER A 70 -13.61 8.49 0.96
CA SER A 70 -13.91 9.06 2.28
C SER A 70 -14.82 8.19 3.17
N ARG A 71 -15.33 7.06 2.66
CA ARG A 71 -16.25 6.17 3.39
C ARG A 71 -15.51 4.89 3.80
N PRO A 72 -15.43 4.57 5.11
CA PRO A 72 -14.92 3.29 5.57
C PRO A 72 -15.77 2.16 4.96
N ARG A 73 -15.12 1.10 4.48
CA ARG A 73 -15.83 -0.11 4.08
C ARG A 73 -16.17 -0.95 5.30
N SER A 74 -17.31 -1.64 5.25
CA SER A 74 -17.61 -2.64 6.27
C SER A 74 -16.63 -3.83 6.18
N PRO A 75 -16.43 -4.59 7.26
CA PRO A 75 -15.61 -5.80 7.21
C PRO A 75 -16.11 -6.81 6.17
N GLU A 76 -17.42 -6.92 5.99
CA GLU A 76 -18.06 -7.79 5.00
C GLU A 76 -17.71 -7.37 3.57
N ASP A 77 -17.78 -6.06 3.26
CA ASP A 77 -17.35 -5.51 1.97
C ASP A 77 -15.87 -5.79 1.72
N LEU A 78 -15.05 -5.62 2.76
CA LEU A 78 -13.62 -5.89 2.67
C LEU A 78 -13.34 -7.36 2.38
N LEU A 79 -14.07 -8.30 2.98
CA LEU A 79 -13.94 -9.74 2.75
C LEU A 79 -14.39 -10.15 1.33
N ALA A 80 -15.41 -9.47 0.79
CA ALA A 80 -15.95 -9.75 -0.54
C ALA A 80 -14.99 -9.37 -1.68
N ILE A 81 -14.01 -8.49 -1.44
CA ILE A 81 -13.06 -8.07 -2.48
C ILE A 81 -12.15 -9.25 -2.88
N PRO A 82 -12.12 -9.65 -4.16
CA PRO A 82 -11.26 -10.73 -4.62
C PRO A 82 -9.80 -10.30 -4.59
N VAL A 83 -8.94 -11.21 -4.16
CA VAL A 83 -7.49 -11.02 -4.18
C VAL A 83 -6.94 -11.70 -5.43
N PRO A 84 -6.23 -10.99 -6.32
CA PRO A 84 -5.66 -11.60 -7.51
C PRO A 84 -4.77 -12.79 -7.14
N PRO A 85 -4.92 -13.96 -7.79
CA PRO A 85 -4.09 -15.14 -7.47
C PRO A 85 -2.59 -14.86 -7.58
N ALA A 86 -2.19 -14.04 -8.55
CA ALA A 86 -0.80 -13.63 -8.74
C ALA A 86 -0.25 -12.85 -7.53
N PHE A 87 -1.07 -12.05 -6.84
CA PHE A 87 -0.64 -11.32 -5.66
C PHE A 87 -0.23 -12.25 -4.50
N ARG A 88 -0.78 -13.47 -4.43
CA ARG A 88 -0.38 -14.47 -3.43
C ARG A 88 1.04 -14.99 -3.60
N GLN A 89 1.71 -14.64 -4.71
CA GLN A 89 3.12 -14.96 -4.95
C GLN A 89 4.07 -13.93 -4.31
N LEU A 90 3.56 -12.78 -3.85
CA LEU A 90 4.38 -11.73 -3.25
C LEU A 90 5.30 -12.22 -2.10
N PRO A 91 4.84 -13.09 -1.18
CA PRO A 91 5.70 -13.64 -0.12
C PRO A 91 6.93 -14.42 -0.61
N GLN A 92 6.95 -14.84 -1.88
CA GLN A 92 8.10 -15.53 -2.50
C GLN A 92 9.15 -14.54 -3.00
N LEU A 93 8.79 -13.27 -3.19
CA LEU A 93 9.65 -12.22 -3.74
C LEU A 93 10.28 -11.35 -2.64
N ILE A 94 9.49 -11.03 -1.61
CA ILE A 94 9.91 -10.22 -0.48
C ILE A 94 9.40 -10.86 0.82
N PRO A 95 10.21 -10.93 1.90
CA PRO A 95 9.74 -11.43 3.18
C PRO A 95 8.54 -10.63 3.69
N VAL A 96 7.49 -11.34 4.10
CA VAL A 96 6.27 -10.78 4.68
C VAL A 96 6.11 -11.23 6.13
N GLU A 97 5.38 -10.46 6.91
CA GLU A 97 5.04 -10.75 8.30
C GLU A 97 3.62 -11.31 8.38
N GLY A 98 3.50 -12.63 8.46
CA GLY A 98 2.23 -13.32 8.63
C GLY A 98 1.40 -13.45 7.34
N ASP A 99 0.09 -13.49 7.52
CA ASP A 99 -0.89 -13.77 6.46
C ASP A 99 -1.38 -12.50 5.74
N LEU A 100 -2.29 -12.68 4.78
CA LEU A 100 -2.93 -11.57 4.09
C LEU A 100 -3.85 -10.80 5.04
N HIS A 101 -3.63 -9.49 5.16
CA HIS A 101 -4.46 -8.61 5.97
C HIS A 101 -5.53 -7.90 5.14
N ARG A 102 -6.71 -7.71 5.74
CA ARG A 102 -7.78 -6.84 5.27
C ARG A 102 -8.14 -5.91 6.41
N LEU A 103 -7.84 -4.62 6.30
CA LEU A 103 -8.00 -3.70 7.42
C LEU A 103 -8.35 -2.28 6.97
N PHE A 104 -8.85 -1.50 7.92
CA PHE A 104 -9.06 -0.07 7.79
C PHE A 104 -7.97 0.68 8.58
N ALA A 105 -7.32 1.63 7.92
CA ALA A 105 -6.26 2.45 8.45
C ALA A 105 -6.69 3.93 8.43
N PRO A 106 -6.93 4.58 9.57
CA PRO A 106 -7.41 5.97 9.60
C PRO A 106 -6.35 6.98 9.13
N ARG A 107 -5.06 6.61 9.23
CA ARG A 107 -3.91 7.46 8.89
C ARG A 107 -2.91 6.68 8.05
N ALA A 108 -3.11 6.66 6.74
CA ALA A 108 -2.23 5.94 5.81
C ALA A 108 -1.56 6.90 4.80
N ARG A 109 -0.28 6.67 4.52
CA ARG A 109 0.45 7.24 3.38
C ARG A 109 0.56 6.20 2.29
N ILE A 110 0.09 6.53 1.09
CA ILE A 110 0.02 5.59 -0.02
C ILE A 110 1.04 6.00 -1.08
N SER A 111 1.94 5.08 -1.42
CA SER A 111 2.86 5.18 -2.55
C SER A 111 2.42 4.18 -3.63
N SER A 112 1.74 4.67 -4.67
CA SER A 112 1.38 3.86 -5.85
C SER A 112 1.66 4.65 -7.11
N TYR A 113 2.25 4.00 -8.11
CA TYR A 113 2.76 4.64 -9.31
C TYR A 113 2.33 3.85 -10.55
N ASP A 114 2.00 4.54 -11.63
CA ASP A 114 1.80 3.88 -12.93
C ASP A 114 3.14 3.50 -13.60
N GLN A 115 3.07 2.89 -14.79
CA GLN A 115 4.27 2.49 -15.55
C GLN A 115 5.15 3.69 -15.96
N SER A 116 4.55 4.87 -16.16
CA SER A 116 5.30 6.12 -16.43
C SER A 116 5.98 6.68 -15.17
N GLY A 117 5.57 6.20 -13.99
CA GLY A 117 6.04 6.63 -12.68
C GLY A 117 5.27 7.79 -12.08
N LYS A 118 4.13 8.15 -12.68
CA LYS A 118 3.23 9.14 -12.12
C LYS A 118 2.45 8.51 -10.96
N THR A 119 2.25 9.26 -9.89
CA THR A 119 1.45 8.78 -8.76
C THR A 119 0.01 8.48 -9.18
N ARG A 120 -0.52 7.33 -8.76
CA ARG A 120 -1.95 6.98 -8.92
C ARG A 120 -2.83 7.58 -7.83
N VAL A 121 -2.21 8.16 -6.80
CA VAL A 121 -2.93 8.75 -5.66
C VAL A 121 -3.32 10.17 -6.01
N ASN A 122 -4.64 10.42 -6.09
CA ASN A 122 -5.16 11.76 -6.32
C ASN A 122 -5.41 12.47 -4.98
N GLU A 123 -4.40 13.17 -4.47
CA GLU A 123 -4.48 13.90 -3.19
C GLU A 123 -5.52 15.03 -3.20
N ARG A 124 -6.01 15.45 -4.38
CA ARG A 124 -7.04 16.51 -4.54
C ARG A 124 -8.48 16.01 -4.37
N ALA A 125 -8.70 14.71 -4.18
CA ALA A 125 -10.02 14.13 -3.94
C ALA A 125 -10.40 14.04 -2.45
N LEU A 126 -9.63 14.69 -1.57
CA LEU A 126 -10.05 14.90 -0.19
C LEU A 126 -11.31 15.78 -0.18
N PRO A 127 -12.36 15.42 0.58
CA PRO A 127 -13.53 16.28 0.69
C PRO A 127 -13.09 17.64 1.24
N ILE A 128 -13.31 18.70 0.47
CA ILE A 128 -13.35 20.06 0.99
C ILE A 128 -14.57 20.10 1.91
N GLY A 129 -14.34 19.85 3.20
CA GLY A 129 -15.40 19.70 4.19
C GLY A 129 -15.00 20.13 5.59
N GLY A 130 -14.04 21.04 5.72
CA GLY A 130 -13.85 21.85 6.92
C GLY A 130 -14.67 23.13 6.79
N GLY A 131 -15.99 23.02 6.87
CA GLY A 131 -16.92 24.15 6.87
C GLY A 131 -17.62 24.21 8.22
N HIS A 132 -17.28 25.24 8.99
CA HIS A 132 -17.92 25.69 10.24
C HIS A 132 -19.42 25.38 10.35
N VAL A 133 -19.81 24.84 11.50
CA VAL A 133 -20.92 25.41 12.31
C VAL A 133 -20.58 25.27 13.79
#